data_AF-A0A7W0MPJ6-F1
#
_entry.id   AF-A0A7W0MPJ6-F1
#
_cell.length_a   1.000
_cell.length_b   1.000
_cell.length_c   1.000
_cell.angle_alpha   90.00
_cell.angle_beta   90.00
_cell.angle_gamma   90.00
#
_symmetry.space_group_name_H-M   'P 1'
#
loop_
_entity.id
_entity.type
_entity.pdbx_description
1 polymer ?
#
loop_
_entity_poly.entity_id
_entity_poly.type
_entity_poly.pdbx_seq_one_letter_code
_entity_poly.pdbx_strand_id
1 'polypeptide(L)'
;HLAYAGHPLVGDGVYGRRSGGTHPALAGFPRQALHAASLGFVHPLRCGAMRFDADPPADFTGLLALLRRNDEMDAFKNPYSLLY
;
A
#
# COMPACT_ATOMS: atom_id res chain seq x y z
N HIS A 1 -6.48 12.61 -0.36
CA HIS A 1 -6.51 12.28 -1.81
C HIS A 1 -7.05 10.89 -2.07
N LEU A 2 -6.34 9.84 -1.67
CA LEU A 2 -6.73 8.45 -1.92
C LEU A 2 -8.13 8.09 -1.41
N ALA A 3 -8.46 8.46 -0.17
CA ALA A 3 -9.81 8.28 0.38
C ALA A 3 -10.88 9.07 -0.39
N TYR A 4 -10.57 10.32 -0.78
CA TYR A 4 -11.49 11.16 -1.56
C TYR A 4 -11.75 10.59 -2.96
N ALA A 5 -10.73 9.96 -3.57
CA ALA A 5 -10.85 9.28 -4.86
C ALA A 5 -11.55 7.91 -4.75
N GLY A 6 -12.08 7.51 -3.58
CA GLY A 6 -12.74 6.23 -3.38
C GLY A 6 -11.79 5.05 -3.11
N HIS A 7 -10.48 5.29 -3.03
CA HIS A 7 -9.45 4.27 -2.79
C HIS A 7 -8.63 4.57 -1.53
N PRO A 8 -9.24 4.62 -0.34
CA PRO A 8 -8.52 4.85 0.91
C PRO A 8 -7.49 3.76 1.21
N LEU A 9 -6.51 4.12 2.04
CA LEU A 9 -5.42 3.23 2.41
C LEU A 9 -5.91 2.10 3.33
N VAL A 10 -5.29 0.92 3.18
CA VAL A 10 -5.46 -0.19 4.13
C VAL A 10 -4.94 0.26 5.50
N GLY A 11 -5.68 -0.08 6.57
CA GLY A 11 -5.34 0.31 7.95
C GLY A 11 -5.50 1.81 8.25
N ASP A 12 -6.18 2.58 7.39
CA ASP A 12 -6.51 3.99 7.66
C ASP A 12 -7.66 4.11 8.67
N GLY A 13 -7.32 4.33 9.93
CA GLY A 13 -8.30 4.49 11.02
C GLY A 13 -9.11 5.79 10.96
N VAL A 14 -8.67 6.80 10.21
CA VAL A 14 -9.33 8.11 10.13
C VAL A 14 -10.29 8.17 8.95
N TYR A 15 -9.81 7.82 7.75
CA TYR A 15 -10.60 7.92 6.52
C TYR A 15 -11.06 6.58 5.95
N GLY A 16 -10.51 5.45 6.41
CA GLY A 16 -10.74 4.10 5.87
C GLY A 16 -11.84 3.28 6.55
N ARG A 17 -12.68 3.91 7.39
CA ARG A 17 -13.73 3.24 8.20
C ARG A 17 -14.80 2.46 7.40
N ARG A 18 -14.81 2.51 6.06
CA ARG A 18 -15.81 1.85 5.20
C ARG A 18 -15.23 1.05 4.03
N SER A 19 -13.92 0.92 3.98
CA SER A 19 -13.19 0.50 2.77
C SER A 19 -12.15 -0.57 3.06
N GLY A 20 -12.14 -1.14 4.25
CA GLY A 20 -11.53 -2.44 4.46
C GLY A 20 -12.17 -3.36 3.44
N GLY A 21 -11.40 -3.72 2.40
CA GLY A 21 -11.80 -4.77 1.49
C GLY A 21 -12.32 -5.94 2.31
N THR A 22 -13.36 -6.60 1.83
CA THR A 22 -14.06 -7.71 2.49
C THR A 22 -13.14 -8.83 3.00
N HIS A 23 -11.86 -8.80 2.63
CA HIS A 23 -10.83 -9.70 3.11
C HIS A 23 -10.41 -9.39 4.57
N PRO A 24 -10.66 -10.31 5.52
CA PRO A 24 -10.37 -10.12 6.96
C PRO A 24 -8.93 -9.72 7.27
N ALA A 25 -7.97 -10.19 6.45
CA ALA A 25 -6.55 -9.85 6.63
C ALA A 25 -6.23 -8.36 6.41
N LEU A 26 -7.08 -7.62 5.69
CA LEU A 26 -6.91 -6.18 5.48
C LEU A 26 -7.46 -5.34 6.64
N ALA A 27 -8.45 -5.87 7.36
CA ALA A 27 -9.06 -5.21 8.51
C ALA A 27 -8.13 -5.19 9.74
N GLY A 28 -7.17 -6.11 9.82
CA GLY A 28 -6.21 -6.23 10.94
C GLY A 28 -4.89 -5.49 10.75
N PHE A 29 -4.70 -4.74 9.66
CA PHE A 29 -3.42 -4.06 9.41
C PHE A 29 -3.26 -2.87 10.38
N PRO A 30 -2.14 -2.78 11.13
CA PRO A 30 -2.08 -1.99 12.37
C PRO A 30 -1.95 -0.47 12.18
N ARG A 31 -1.74 -0.01 10.94
CA ARG A 31 -1.49 1.40 10.59
C ARG A 31 -1.87 1.63 9.13
N GLN A 32 -1.85 2.89 8.68
CA GLN A 32 -1.93 3.18 7.25
C GLN A 32 -0.80 2.44 6.51
N ALA A 33 -1.17 1.65 5.49
CA ALA A 33 -0.26 1.00 4.56
C ALA A 33 0.37 2.04 3.63
N LEU A 34 1.21 2.90 4.22
CA LEU A 34 1.97 3.95 3.56
C LEU A 34 3.43 3.84 3.98
N HIS A 35 4.34 4.01 3.02
CA HIS A 35 5.79 3.98 3.22
C HIS A 35 6.45 5.03 2.35
N ALA A 36 7.25 5.90 2.95
CA ALA A 36 8.07 6.87 2.21
C ALA A 36 9.36 6.17 1.76
N ALA A 37 9.33 5.57 0.57
CA ALA A 37 10.44 4.75 0.07
C ALA A 37 11.70 5.56 -0.27
N SER A 38 11.54 6.80 -0.70
CA SER A 38 12.64 7.67 -1.11
C SER A 38 12.42 9.10 -0.65
N LEU A 39 13.49 9.77 -0.24
CA LEU A 39 13.52 11.19 0.08
C LEU A 39 14.63 11.85 -0.74
N GLY A 40 14.27 12.84 -1.56
CA GLY A 40 15.22 13.62 -2.34
C GLY A 40 15.08 15.11 -2.06
N PHE A 41 16.19 15.80 -1.86
CA PHE A 41 16.23 17.26 -1.69
C PHE A 41 17.61 17.83 -2.01
N VAL A 42 17.69 19.15 -2.22
CA VAL A 42 18.96 19.86 -2.38
C VAL A 42 19.48 20.24 -1.00
N HIS A 43 20.73 19.88 -0.68
CA HIS A 43 21.32 20.20 0.62
C HIS A 43 21.36 21.73 0.81
N PRO A 44 20.73 22.27 1.87
CA PRO A 44 20.50 23.70 2.00
C PRO A 44 21.79 24.53 2.12
N LEU A 45 22.88 23.93 2.61
CA LEU A 45 24.18 24.61 2.76
C LEU A 45 25.23 24.23 1.72
N ARG A 46 25.03 23.10 1.02
CA ARG A 46 26.03 22.54 0.09
C ARG A 46 25.56 22.63 -1.37
N CYS A 47 24.29 22.98 -1.58
CA CYS A 47 23.61 23.10 -2.87
C CYS A 47 23.70 21.86 -3.77
N GLY A 48 24.11 20.71 -3.22
CA GLY A 48 24.16 19.43 -3.92
C GLY A 48 22.85 18.65 -3.78
N ALA A 49 22.44 17.96 -4.85
CA ALA A 49 21.32 17.05 -4.79
C ALA A 49 21.64 15.83 -3.90
N MET A 50 20.72 15.48 -3.02
CA MET A 50 20.82 14.32 -2.14
C MET A 50 19.59 13.43 -2.32
N ARG A 51 19.80 12.12 -2.19
CA ARG A 51 18.76 11.10 -2.22
C ARG A 51 19.03 10.07 -1.14
N PHE A 52 17.98 9.70 -0.45
CA PHE A 52 17.95 8.65 0.55
C PHE A 52 16.84 7.68 0.18
N ASP A 53 17.09 6.40 0.35
CA ASP A 53 16.10 5.34 0.12
C ASP A 53 15.98 4.51 1.41
N ALA A 54 14.79 3.99 1.67
CA ALA A 54 14.47 3.18 2.84
C ALA A 54 13.71 1.93 2.42
N ASP A 55 14.19 0.77 2.86
CA ASP A 55 13.53 -0.50 2.61
C ASP A 55 12.12 -0.50 3.26
N PRO A 56 11.14 -1.12 2.59
CA PRO A 56 9.81 -1.23 3.14
C PRO A 56 9.83 -2.09 4.42
N PRO A 57 9.07 -1.71 5.46
CA PRO A 57 9.00 -2.48 6.70
C PRO A 57 8.35 -3.86 6.49
N ALA A 58 8.61 -4.77 7.43
CA ALA A 58 8.20 -6.18 7.34
C ALA A 58 6.68 -6.35 7.26
N ASP A 59 5.91 -5.49 7.93
CA ASP A 59 4.45 -5.49 7.87
C ASP A 59 3.94 -5.18 6.45
N PHE A 60 4.52 -4.18 5.80
CA PHE A 60 4.16 -3.74 4.45
C PHE A 60 4.51 -4.82 3.41
N THR A 61 5.70 -5.40 3.50
CA THR A 61 6.11 -6.48 2.59
C THR A 61 5.26 -7.74 2.79
N GLY A 62 4.92 -8.08 4.03
CA GLY A 62 3.97 -9.17 4.35
C GLY A 62 2.58 -8.93 3.75
N LEU A 63 2.07 -7.70 3.85
CA LEU A 63 0.79 -7.31 3.25
C LEU A 63 0.81 -7.45 1.72
N LEU A 64 1.86 -6.99 1.06
CA LEU A 64 2.02 -7.13 -0.39
C LEU A 64 2.06 -8.60 -0.82
N ALA A 65 2.77 -9.45 -0.08
CA ALA A 65 2.87 -10.87 -0.37
C ALA A 65 1.50 -11.57 -0.24
N LEU A 66 0.72 -11.21 0.78
CA LEU A 66 -0.64 -11.73 0.96
C LEU A 66 -1.55 -11.34 -0.20
N LEU A 67 -1.54 -10.06 -0.58
CA LEU A 67 -2.38 -9.54 -1.67
C LEU A 67 -2.05 -10.19 -3.02
N ARG A 68 -0.75 -10.34 -3.34
CA ARG A 68 -0.30 -11.00 -4.58
C ARG A 68 -0.75 -12.45 -4.67
N ARG A 69 -0.66 -13.19 -3.56
CA ARG A 69 -1.16 -14.58 -3.50
C ARG A 69 -2.66 -14.66 -3.69
N ASN A 70 -3.42 -13.72 -3.14
CA ASN A 70 -4.88 -13.73 -3.30
C ASN A 70 -5.30 -13.46 -4.75
N ASP A 71 -4.60 -12.55 -5.45
CA ASP A 71 -4.82 -12.27 -6.87
C ASP A 71 -4.64 -13.53 -7.74
N GLU A 72 -3.56 -14.30 -7.50
CA GLU A 72 -3.32 -15.58 -8.18
C GLU A 72 -4.43 -16.62 -7.91
N MET A 73 -4.93 -16.68 -6.66
CA MET A 73 -6.01 -17.59 -6.28
C MET A 73 -7.36 -17.19 -6.85
N ASP A 74 -7.64 -15.89 -6.97
CA ASP A 74 -8.87 -15.38 -7.58
C ASP A 74 -8.83 -15.55 -9.12
N ALA A 75 -7.68 -15.32 -9.75
CA ALA A 75 -7.46 -15.62 -11.17
C ALA A 75 -7.61 -17.12 -11.48
N PHE A 76 -7.15 -18.00 -10.58
CA PHE A 76 -7.36 -19.44 -10.71
C PHE A 76 -8.84 -19.84 -10.56
N LYS A 77 -9.58 -19.18 -9.67
CA LYS A 77 -11.01 -19.46 -9.44
C LYS A 77 -11.93 -18.85 -10.49
N ASN A 78 -11.51 -17.78 -11.17
CA ASN A 78 -12.26 -17.16 -12.27
C ASN A 78 -11.33 -16.73 -13.42
N PRO A 79 -11.07 -17.62 -14.39
CA PRO A 79 -10.15 -17.33 -15.49
C PRO A 79 -10.62 -16.26 -16.49
N TYR A 80 -11.81 -15.67 -16.28
CA TYR A 80 -12.40 -14.67 -17.18
C TYR A 80 -12.46 -13.24 -16.62
N SER A 81 -11.80 -12.94 -15.49
CA SER A 81 -11.85 -11.60 -14.87
C SER A 81 -11.05 -10.51 -15.62
N LEU A 82 -10.17 -10.88 -16.56
CA LEU A 82 -9.35 -9.94 -17.36
C LEU A 82 -10.08 -9.30 -18.56
N LEU A 83 -11.39 -9.49 -18.70
CA LEU A 83 -12.20 -8.97 -19.81
C LEU A 83 -13.07 -7.76 -19.46
N TYR A 84 -12.87 -7.12 -18.31
CA TYR A 84 -13.51 -5.84 -17.97
C TYR A 84 -12.52 -4.86 -17.34
#